data_AF-A0A1G4PI24-F1
#
_entry.id   AF-A0A1G4PI24-F1
#
_cell.length_a   1.000
_cell.length_b   1.000
_cell.length_c   1.000
_cell.angle_alpha   90.00
_cell.angle_beta   90.00
_cell.angle_gamma   90.00
#
_symmetry.space_group_name_H-M   'P 1'
#
loop_
_entity.id
_entity.type
_entity.pdbx_description
1 polymer ?
#
loop_
_entity_poly.entity_id
_entity_poly.type
_entity_poly.pdbx_seq_one_letter_code
_entity_poly.pdbx_strand_id
1 'polypeptide(L)'
;MSGKCGSCGNFMIMGFNLPACEFQPDFLQNSVQVCDAIREVCLRLVLSFVLIFTLAGCHRATPQRAEGIDPTFEGSEQEKRTMAVEAALIAANPGLALRHDRELTIFHKGEAVTTYMNDPKGCQRYFLTGVMKLRGKDGALYPVAGVTCHFANSENTYLVLPNSDKYIVREEASASPDGRVLASGFDRADLTQGSLALADWPHIRDVVIFPAHCTGMVWQDATHFTATCWHNEGPNSSNPYDSFAYYFKADIGKDGFGKWQMQATQWVDRDSLTPRNLNKPLYRFTAAPPPEPHFDKST
;
A
#
# COMPACT_ATOMS: atom_id res chain seq x y z
N MET A 1 -0.18 -67.60 6.97
CA MET A 1 -0.61 -66.39 6.24
C MET A 1 -0.72 -66.80 4.78
N SER A 2 -1.91 -67.25 4.36
CA SER A 2 -2.92 -66.47 3.62
C SER A 2 -2.41 -66.10 2.22
N GLY A 3 -3.02 -66.48 1.09
CA GLY A 3 -4.28 -67.14 0.83
C GLY A 3 -4.47 -67.29 -0.69
N LYS A 4 -5.32 -68.25 -1.04
CA LYS A 4 -5.81 -68.75 -2.34
C LYS A 4 -6.20 -67.72 -3.42
N CYS A 5 -6.19 -68.26 -4.65
CA CYS A 5 -7.16 -68.12 -5.75
C CYS A 5 -7.61 -66.73 -6.22
N GLY A 6 -7.49 -66.53 -7.54
CA GLY A 6 -8.69 -66.69 -8.38
C GLY A 6 -9.17 -65.47 -9.16
N SER A 7 -9.67 -65.79 -10.35
CA SER A 7 -10.66 -65.08 -11.16
C SER A 7 -10.17 -64.08 -12.20
N CYS A 8 -10.56 -64.40 -13.43
CA CYS A 8 -10.73 -63.51 -14.55
C CYS A 8 -11.51 -62.24 -14.18
N GLY A 9 -11.12 -61.12 -14.80
CA GLY A 9 -11.91 -59.91 -14.88
C GLY A 9 -11.65 -59.27 -16.25
N ASN A 10 -12.68 -59.26 -17.09
CA ASN A 10 -12.69 -58.55 -18.36
C ASN A 10 -12.50 -57.05 -18.11
N PHE A 11 -11.54 -56.42 -18.79
CA PHE A 11 -11.64 -54.99 -19.09
C PHE A 11 -11.80 -54.82 -20.59
N MET A 12 -13.02 -54.47 -20.96
CA MET A 12 -13.46 -54.17 -22.31
C MET A 12 -13.21 -52.69 -22.57
N ILE A 13 -12.26 -52.36 -23.44
CA ILE A 13 -12.24 -51.08 -24.14
C ILE A 13 -11.88 -51.39 -25.61
N MET A 14 -12.87 -51.18 -26.49
CA MET A 14 -12.79 -51.16 -27.95
C MET A 14 -12.51 -52.49 -28.69
N GLY A 15 -13.53 -53.36 -28.74
CA GLY A 15 -14.12 -53.73 -30.04
C GLY A 15 -13.37 -54.57 -31.07
N PHE A 16 -12.32 -55.33 -30.74
CA PHE A 16 -11.71 -56.29 -31.69
C PHE A 16 -11.40 -57.65 -31.05
N ASN A 17 -12.01 -58.71 -31.59
CA ASN A 17 -11.62 -60.11 -31.36
C ASN A 17 -10.36 -60.40 -32.18
N LEU A 18 -9.27 -60.84 -31.54
CA LEU A 18 -8.10 -61.40 -32.20
C LEU A 18 -8.04 -62.92 -31.94
N PRO A 19 -7.85 -63.76 -32.97
CA PRO A 19 -7.61 -65.18 -32.77
C PRO A 19 -6.21 -65.42 -32.21
N ALA A 20 -6.08 -66.42 -31.35
CA ALA A 20 -4.79 -66.95 -30.94
C ALA A 20 -4.09 -67.60 -32.16
N CYS A 21 -2.88 -67.14 -32.48
CA CYS A 21 -1.99 -67.78 -33.44
C CYS A 21 -0.58 -67.86 -32.87
N GLU A 22 0.07 -68.96 -33.21
CA GLU A 22 1.33 -69.49 -32.71
C GLU A 22 2.53 -68.57 -32.93
N PHE A 23 3.51 -68.71 -32.02
CA PHE A 23 4.86 -68.17 -32.16
C PHE A 23 5.60 -68.87 -33.30
N GLN A 24 5.97 -68.12 -34.35
CA GLN A 24 7.06 -68.48 -35.26
C GLN A 24 8.28 -67.56 -35.02
N PRO A 25 9.51 -68.11 -34.96
CA PRO A 25 10.68 -67.40 -34.42
C PRO A 25 11.50 -66.64 -35.47
N ASP A 26 10.86 -65.96 -36.44
CA ASP A 26 11.57 -65.18 -37.47
C ASP A 26 11.24 -63.68 -37.46
N PHE A 27 10.59 -63.19 -36.40
CA PHE A 27 10.03 -61.83 -36.31
C PHE A 27 10.86 -60.84 -35.47
N LEU A 28 12.19 -60.97 -35.43
CA LEU A 28 13.04 -60.17 -34.53
C LEU A 28 13.86 -59.05 -35.20
N GLN A 29 13.90 -58.93 -36.53
CA GLN A 29 14.61 -57.83 -37.19
C GLN A 29 13.71 -56.70 -37.73
N ASN A 30 12.45 -56.97 -38.04
CA ASN A 30 11.51 -55.94 -38.53
C ASN A 30 10.62 -55.30 -37.45
N SER A 31 10.57 -55.88 -36.24
CA SER A 31 9.74 -55.38 -35.13
C SER A 31 10.39 -54.23 -34.35
N VAL A 32 11.73 -54.15 -34.34
CA VAL A 32 12.47 -53.07 -33.64
C VAL A 32 12.31 -51.74 -34.36
N GLN A 33 12.39 -51.72 -35.71
CA GLN A 33 12.21 -50.49 -36.50
C GLN A 33 10.78 -49.93 -36.44
N VAL A 34 9.76 -50.79 -36.36
CA VAL A 34 8.36 -50.36 -36.26
C VAL A 34 8.04 -49.85 -34.85
N CYS A 35 8.60 -50.47 -33.80
CA CYS A 35 8.45 -49.98 -32.43
C CYS A 35 9.13 -48.63 -32.19
N ASP A 36 10.31 -48.37 -32.78
CA ASP A 36 10.97 -47.07 -32.65
C ASP A 36 10.26 -45.96 -33.45
N ALA A 37 9.73 -46.28 -34.63
CA ALA A 37 8.92 -45.33 -35.41
C ALA A 37 7.58 -44.99 -34.71
N ILE A 38 6.91 -45.97 -34.10
CA ILE A 38 5.68 -45.74 -33.32
C ILE A 38 6.00 -44.98 -32.02
N ARG A 39 7.15 -45.25 -31.39
CA ARG A 39 7.60 -44.53 -30.19
C ARG A 39 7.93 -43.07 -30.50
N GLU A 40 8.58 -42.76 -31.62
CA GLU A 40 8.81 -41.37 -32.03
C GLU A 40 7.50 -40.64 -32.38
N VAL A 41 6.57 -41.29 -33.08
CA VAL A 41 5.28 -40.68 -33.45
C VAL A 41 4.42 -40.44 -32.21
N CYS A 42 4.36 -41.39 -31.26
CA CYS A 42 3.67 -41.22 -29.98
C CYS A 42 4.34 -40.16 -29.10
N LEU A 43 5.68 -40.10 -29.04
CA LEU A 43 6.38 -39.09 -28.26
C LEU A 43 6.16 -37.69 -28.83
N ARG A 44 6.19 -37.54 -30.17
CA ARG A 44 5.90 -36.26 -30.85
C ARG A 44 4.45 -35.83 -30.69
N LEU A 45 3.49 -36.76 -30.74
CA LEU A 45 2.06 -36.47 -30.49
C LEU A 45 1.83 -36.05 -29.03
N VAL A 46 2.43 -36.74 -28.05
CA VAL A 46 2.31 -36.40 -26.63
C VAL A 46 3.00 -35.07 -26.32
N LEU A 47 4.20 -34.81 -26.85
CA LEU A 47 4.88 -33.52 -26.71
C LEU A 47 4.10 -32.38 -27.37
N SER A 48 3.49 -32.62 -28.53
CA SER A 48 2.64 -31.61 -29.20
C SER A 48 1.37 -31.34 -28.41
N PHE A 49 0.73 -32.37 -27.84
CA PHE A 49 -0.46 -32.19 -27.00
C PHE A 49 -0.13 -31.46 -25.69
N VAL A 50 0.99 -31.76 -25.04
CA VAL A 50 1.45 -31.03 -23.84
C VAL A 50 1.84 -29.59 -24.17
N LEU A 51 2.44 -29.31 -25.33
CA LEU A 51 2.72 -27.93 -25.77
C LEU A 51 1.44 -27.14 -26.05
N ILE A 52 0.43 -27.76 -26.69
CA ILE A 52 -0.84 -27.09 -27.02
C ILE A 52 -1.66 -26.82 -25.74
N PHE A 53 -1.67 -27.75 -24.77
CA PHE A 53 -2.37 -27.54 -23.50
C PHE A 53 -1.64 -26.60 -22.53
N THR A 54 -0.31 -26.52 -22.57
CA THR A 54 0.44 -25.51 -21.79
C THR A 54 0.36 -24.10 -22.41
N LEU A 55 0.15 -23.97 -23.73
CA LEU A 55 -0.10 -22.68 -24.38
C LEU A 55 -1.57 -22.20 -24.29
N ALA A 56 -2.52 -23.11 -24.09
CA ALA A 56 -3.94 -22.77 -23.86
C ALA A 56 -4.28 -22.44 -22.39
N GLY A 57 -3.34 -22.65 -21.46
CA GLY A 57 -3.49 -22.38 -20.03
C GLY A 57 -3.00 -21.00 -19.56
N CYS A 58 -2.40 -20.20 -20.45
CA CYS A 58 -2.28 -18.77 -20.21
C CYS A 58 -3.61 -18.10 -20.56
N HIS A 59 -4.62 -18.28 -19.69
CA HIS A 59 -5.53 -17.17 -19.46
C HIS A 59 -4.64 -15.99 -19.09
N ARG A 60 -4.36 -15.13 -20.09
CA ARG A 60 -4.14 -13.72 -19.81
C ARG A 60 -5.26 -13.38 -18.87
N ALA A 61 -4.94 -13.16 -17.59
CA ALA A 61 -5.80 -12.34 -16.76
C ALA A 61 -6.08 -11.14 -17.66
N THR A 62 -7.30 -11.06 -18.17
CA THR A 62 -7.77 -9.89 -18.88
C THR A 62 -7.33 -8.77 -17.96
N PRO A 63 -6.48 -7.82 -18.39
CA PRO A 63 -6.22 -6.69 -17.53
C PRO A 63 -7.60 -6.11 -17.27
N GLN A 64 -8.12 -6.31 -16.05
CA GLN A 64 -9.31 -5.63 -15.60
C GLN A 64 -8.94 -4.20 -15.84
N ARG A 65 -9.60 -3.59 -16.82
CA ARG A 65 -9.45 -2.18 -17.12
C ARG A 65 -9.57 -1.51 -15.76
N ALA A 66 -8.52 -0.83 -15.30
CA ALA A 66 -8.64 0.04 -14.15
C ALA A 66 -9.76 1.02 -14.54
N GLU A 67 -10.96 0.81 -14.01
CA GLU A 67 -12.09 1.72 -14.14
C GLU A 67 -11.71 2.96 -13.32
N GLY A 68 -10.88 3.80 -13.92
CA GLY A 68 -10.25 4.90 -13.21
C GLY A 68 -11.03 6.20 -13.29
N ILE A 69 -11.86 6.41 -14.33
CA ILE A 69 -12.59 7.66 -14.47
C ILE A 69 -13.91 7.33 -15.18
N ASP A 70 -15.02 7.51 -14.49
CA ASP A 70 -16.32 7.63 -15.16
C ASP A 70 -16.23 8.85 -16.10
N PRO A 71 -16.26 8.66 -17.43
CA PRO A 71 -16.17 9.77 -18.38
C PRO A 71 -17.37 10.73 -18.28
N THR A 72 -18.41 10.37 -17.52
CA THR A 72 -19.59 11.17 -17.24
C THR A 72 -19.57 11.85 -15.87
N PHE A 73 -18.44 11.82 -15.15
CA PHE A 73 -18.33 12.45 -13.84
C PHE A 73 -18.52 13.98 -13.89
N GLU A 74 -19.69 14.43 -13.43
CA GLU A 74 -20.05 15.84 -13.22
C GLU A 74 -19.61 16.28 -11.81
N GLY A 75 -18.34 16.65 -11.67
CA GLY A 75 -17.79 17.25 -10.44
C GLY A 75 -16.99 18.52 -10.72
N SER A 76 -16.58 19.20 -9.64
CA SER A 76 -15.71 20.37 -9.74
C SER A 76 -14.35 20.00 -10.35
N GLU A 77 -13.60 20.98 -10.87
CA GLU A 77 -12.26 20.72 -11.44
C GLU A 77 -11.29 20.11 -10.42
N GLN A 78 -11.44 20.44 -9.14
CA GLN A 78 -10.65 19.86 -8.08
C GLN A 78 -11.00 18.38 -7.87
N GLU A 79 -12.28 18.01 -7.95
CA GLU A 79 -12.72 16.63 -7.83
C GLU A 79 -12.25 15.77 -9.00
N LYS A 80 -12.29 16.30 -10.22
CA LYS A 80 -11.71 15.63 -11.40
C LYS A 80 -10.21 15.36 -11.23
N ARG A 81 -9.47 16.32 -10.67
CA ARG A 81 -8.04 16.15 -10.36
C ARG A 81 -7.83 15.06 -9.31
N THR A 82 -8.62 15.06 -8.23
CA THR A 82 -8.54 14.02 -7.19
C THR A 82 -8.83 12.64 -7.75
N MET A 83 -9.83 12.49 -8.63
CA MET A 83 -10.12 11.21 -9.30
C MET A 83 -8.98 10.76 -10.21
N ALA A 84 -8.37 11.67 -10.97
CA ALA A 84 -7.21 11.33 -11.80
C ALA A 84 -6.02 10.86 -10.95
N VAL A 85 -5.79 11.49 -9.79
CA VAL A 85 -4.76 11.07 -8.83
C VAL A 85 -5.09 9.70 -8.24
N GLU A 86 -6.33 9.46 -7.79
CA GLU A 86 -6.78 8.15 -7.31
C GLU A 86 -6.55 7.07 -8.36
N ALA A 87 -6.98 7.29 -9.60
CA ALA A 87 -6.81 6.34 -10.69
C ALA A 87 -5.34 6.01 -10.95
N ALA A 88 -4.46 7.02 -10.90
CA ALA A 88 -3.02 6.83 -11.02
C ALA A 88 -2.44 6.02 -9.84
N LEU A 89 -2.92 6.26 -8.61
CA LEU A 89 -2.50 5.51 -7.43
C LEU A 89 -2.95 4.05 -7.49
N ILE A 90 -4.18 3.77 -7.93
CA ILE A 90 -4.70 2.41 -8.14
C ILE A 90 -3.87 1.70 -9.22
N ALA A 91 -3.61 2.37 -10.35
CA ALA A 91 -2.82 1.80 -11.43
C ALA A 91 -1.36 1.52 -11.02
N ALA A 92 -0.76 2.40 -10.20
CA ALA A 92 0.60 2.22 -9.69
C ALA A 92 0.72 1.15 -8.59
N ASN A 93 -0.41 0.76 -7.96
CA ASN A 93 -0.44 -0.22 -6.88
C ASN A 93 -1.51 -1.31 -7.13
N PRO A 94 -1.31 -2.19 -8.14
CA PRO A 94 -2.29 -3.23 -8.45
C PRO A 94 -2.60 -4.11 -7.25
N GLY A 95 -3.89 -4.33 -6.98
CA GLY A 95 -4.36 -5.16 -5.86
C GLY A 95 -4.36 -4.47 -4.50
N LEU A 96 -4.07 -3.16 -4.41
CA LEU A 96 -4.24 -2.38 -3.18
C LEU A 96 -5.67 -1.83 -3.02
N ALA A 97 -6.28 -1.38 -4.11
CA ALA A 97 -7.59 -0.76 -4.09
C ALA A 97 -8.34 -1.02 -5.39
N LEU A 98 -9.66 -1.06 -5.31
CA LEU A 98 -10.57 -1.14 -6.44
C LEU A 98 -11.67 -0.10 -6.27
N ARG A 99 -11.90 0.69 -7.33
CA ARG A 99 -13.01 1.63 -7.44
C ARG A 99 -14.08 1.00 -8.32
N HIS A 100 -15.31 0.93 -7.81
CA HIS A 100 -16.49 0.58 -8.61
C HIS A 100 -17.60 1.59 -8.32
N ASP A 101 -17.80 2.54 -9.24
CA ASP A 101 -18.72 3.66 -9.08
C ASP A 101 -18.53 4.39 -7.72
N ARG A 102 -19.49 4.26 -6.80
CA ARG A 102 -19.49 4.91 -5.48
C ARG A 102 -18.74 4.15 -4.40
N GLU A 103 -18.23 2.97 -4.71
CA GLU A 103 -17.55 2.08 -3.78
C GLU A 103 -16.03 2.12 -3.97
N LEU A 104 -15.29 2.27 -2.86
CA LEU A 104 -13.85 2.09 -2.78
C LEU A 104 -13.55 0.88 -1.90
N THR A 105 -13.14 -0.24 -2.49
CA THR A 105 -12.67 -1.40 -1.74
C THR A 105 -11.16 -1.33 -1.58
N ILE A 106 -10.70 -1.46 -0.33
CA ILE A 106 -9.28 -1.52 0.01
C ILE A 106 -8.91 -2.95 0.34
N PHE A 107 -7.77 -3.38 -0.20
CA PHE A 107 -7.21 -4.70 -0.04
C PHE A 107 -5.89 -4.63 0.71
N HIS A 108 -5.59 -5.66 1.49
CA HIS A 108 -4.28 -5.87 2.08
C HIS A 108 -3.87 -7.32 1.86
N LYS A 109 -2.69 -7.53 1.27
CA LYS A 109 -2.18 -8.86 0.90
C LYS A 109 -3.16 -9.69 0.05
N GLY A 110 -3.93 -9.01 -0.80
CA GLY A 110 -4.93 -9.63 -1.68
C GLY A 110 -6.28 -9.93 -1.03
N GLU A 111 -6.44 -9.66 0.27
CA GLU A 111 -7.71 -9.83 0.98
C GLU A 111 -8.44 -8.49 1.09
N ALA A 112 -9.75 -8.49 0.86
CA ALA A 112 -10.57 -7.29 1.04
C ALA A 112 -10.65 -6.97 2.54
N VAL A 113 -10.15 -5.79 2.91
CA VAL A 113 -10.12 -5.32 4.30
C VAL A 113 -11.37 -4.51 4.62
N THR A 114 -11.79 -3.65 3.69
CA THR A 114 -12.94 -2.78 3.90
C THR A 114 -13.43 -2.21 2.58
N THR A 115 -14.72 -1.84 2.54
CA THR A 115 -15.33 -1.12 1.43
C THR A 115 -15.94 0.16 1.97
N TYR A 116 -15.58 1.28 1.36
CA TYR A 116 -16.17 2.59 1.64
C TYR A 116 -17.21 2.94 0.59
N MET A 117 -18.38 3.38 1.06
CA MET A 117 -19.46 3.85 0.22
C MET A 117 -19.59 5.37 0.36
N ASN A 118 -19.62 6.08 -0.76
CA ASN A 118 -19.90 7.52 -0.77
C ASN A 118 -21.34 7.78 -0.28
N ASP A 119 -21.50 8.47 0.85
CA ASP A 119 -22.79 8.77 1.47
C ASP A 119 -22.95 10.28 1.77
N PRO A 120 -23.91 10.97 1.14
CA PRO A 120 -24.16 12.39 1.40
C PRO A 120 -24.55 12.72 2.86
N LYS A 121 -25.00 11.74 3.65
CA LYS A 121 -25.32 11.92 5.09
C LYS A 121 -24.14 11.64 6.02
N GLY A 122 -23.10 10.98 5.52
CA GLY A 122 -21.90 10.64 6.25
C GLY A 122 -20.68 11.26 5.58
N CYS A 123 -19.75 10.41 5.15
CA CYS A 123 -18.67 10.85 4.30
C CYS A 123 -19.16 11.02 2.87
N GLN A 124 -19.22 12.27 2.40
CA GLN A 124 -19.76 12.55 1.07
C GLN A 124 -19.00 11.77 -0.01
N ARG A 125 -17.67 11.74 0.11
CA ARG A 125 -16.79 10.99 -0.80
C ARG A 125 -15.56 10.46 -0.09
N TYR A 126 -15.22 9.22 -0.42
CA TYR A 126 -13.95 8.58 -0.08
C TYR A 126 -13.05 8.55 -1.30
N PHE A 127 -11.78 8.93 -1.14
CA PHE A 127 -10.76 8.81 -2.18
C PHE A 127 -9.50 8.16 -1.65
N LEU A 128 -8.86 7.34 -2.49
CA LEU A 128 -7.46 6.98 -2.30
C LEU A 128 -6.60 8.19 -2.64
N THR A 129 -6.00 8.82 -1.63
CA THR A 129 -5.21 10.05 -1.77
C THR A 129 -3.71 9.81 -1.62
N GLY A 130 -3.32 8.67 -1.06
CA GLY A 130 -1.92 8.31 -0.94
C GLY A 130 -1.71 6.82 -0.76
N VAL A 131 -0.47 6.38 -1.00
CA VAL A 131 -0.01 5.02 -0.71
C VAL A 131 1.33 5.12 0.00
N MET A 132 1.42 4.54 1.19
CA MET A 132 2.66 4.48 1.95
C MET A 132 3.18 3.05 2.04
N LYS A 133 4.50 2.88 2.02
CA LYS A 133 5.14 1.58 2.24
C LYS A 133 5.50 1.46 3.71
N LEU A 134 4.76 0.64 4.45
CA LEU A 134 4.95 0.44 5.89
C LEU A 134 5.33 -1.01 6.20
N ARG A 135 6.10 -1.20 7.27
CA ARG A 135 6.57 -2.52 7.67
C ARG A 135 5.51 -3.26 8.48
N GLY A 136 5.14 -4.45 8.05
CA GLY A 136 4.26 -5.35 8.79
C GLY A 136 4.94 -5.97 10.02
N LYS A 137 4.15 -6.62 10.87
CA LYS A 137 4.65 -7.36 12.05
C LYS A 137 5.56 -8.54 11.68
N ASP A 138 5.37 -9.09 10.48
CA ASP A 138 6.22 -10.11 9.84
C ASP A 138 7.55 -9.54 9.31
N GLY A 139 7.76 -8.23 9.41
CA GLY A 139 8.98 -7.56 8.97
C GLY A 139 9.01 -7.23 7.47
N ALA A 140 8.01 -7.57 6.67
CA ALA A 140 7.95 -7.23 5.26
C ALA A 140 7.35 -5.84 5.02
N LEU A 141 7.71 -5.21 3.90
CA LEU A 141 7.13 -3.92 3.49
C LEU A 141 5.85 -4.15 2.69
N TYR A 142 4.79 -3.43 3.05
CA TYR A 142 3.50 -3.49 2.38
C TYR A 142 3.01 -2.10 1.96
N PRO A 143 2.36 -1.98 0.79
CA PRO A 143 1.59 -0.79 0.49
C PRO A 143 0.40 -0.71 1.45
N VAL A 144 0.20 0.46 2.04
CA VAL A 144 -0.89 0.81 2.93
C VAL A 144 -1.61 2.00 2.31
N ALA A 145 -2.91 1.85 2.11
CA ALA A 145 -3.75 2.86 1.50
C ALA A 145 -4.00 4.01 2.48
N GLY A 146 -3.72 5.25 2.04
CA GLY A 146 -4.21 6.47 2.64
C GLY A 146 -5.52 6.86 1.98
N VAL A 147 -6.61 6.84 2.76
CA VAL A 147 -7.95 7.18 2.28
C VAL A 147 -8.39 8.46 2.96
N THR A 148 -8.80 9.43 2.16
CA THR A 148 -9.39 10.69 2.64
C THR A 148 -10.90 10.61 2.56
N CYS A 149 -11.54 11.05 3.64
CA CYS A 149 -12.97 11.25 3.72
C CYS A 149 -13.29 12.74 3.67
N HIS A 150 -14.07 13.17 2.68
CA HIS A 150 -14.52 14.56 2.54
C HIS A 150 -15.88 14.79 3.21
N PHE A 151 -15.92 15.81 4.08
CA PHE A 151 -17.11 16.31 4.76
C PHE A 151 -17.31 17.79 4.45
N ALA A 152 -17.85 18.14 3.27
CA ALA A 152 -18.14 19.52 2.84
C ALA A 152 -16.97 20.53 2.94
N ASN A 153 -16.56 20.91 4.15
CA ASN A 153 -15.48 21.85 4.49
C ASN A 153 -14.31 21.22 5.28
N SER A 154 -14.34 19.92 5.58
CA SER A 154 -13.25 19.24 6.30
C SER A 154 -12.90 17.90 5.67
N GLU A 155 -11.64 17.50 5.87
CA GLU A 155 -11.08 16.26 5.34
C GLU A 155 -10.41 15.48 6.47
N ASN A 156 -10.70 14.19 6.54
CA ASN A 156 -10.00 13.27 7.45
C ASN A 156 -9.31 12.20 6.63
N THR A 157 -7.98 12.18 6.70
CA THR A 157 -7.16 11.14 6.07
C THR A 157 -6.84 10.06 7.09
N TYR A 158 -6.89 8.81 6.67
CA TYR A 158 -6.54 7.68 7.52
C TYR A 158 -5.82 6.60 6.73
N LEU A 159 -4.95 5.88 7.42
CA LEU A 159 -4.31 4.67 6.90
C LEU A 159 -5.18 3.48 7.21
N VAL A 160 -5.44 2.67 6.19
CA VAL A 160 -6.29 1.48 6.29
C VAL A 160 -5.42 0.28 6.68
N LEU A 161 -5.63 -0.24 7.89
CA LEU A 161 -4.86 -1.33 8.47
C LEU A 161 -5.50 -2.70 8.18
N PRO A 162 -4.74 -3.80 8.25
CA PRO A 162 -5.20 -5.13 7.81
C PRO A 162 -6.44 -5.67 8.54
N ASN A 163 -6.69 -5.21 9.77
CA ASN A 163 -7.81 -5.59 10.61
C ASN A 163 -9.01 -4.62 10.50
N SER A 164 -9.09 -3.86 9.40
CA SER A 164 -10.09 -2.82 9.16
C SER A 164 -10.00 -1.62 10.12
N ASP A 165 -8.98 -1.56 10.98
CA ASP A 165 -8.72 -0.39 11.80
C ASP A 165 -8.23 0.78 10.94
N LYS A 166 -8.58 1.99 11.37
CA LYS A 166 -8.16 3.23 10.75
C LYS A 166 -7.16 3.92 11.66
N TYR A 167 -5.96 4.18 11.16
CA TYR A 167 -5.02 5.07 11.83
C TYR A 167 -5.18 6.47 11.25
N ILE A 168 -5.73 7.40 12.03
CA ILE A 168 -5.93 8.78 11.59
C ILE A 168 -4.56 9.42 11.39
N VAL A 169 -4.33 9.92 10.18
CA VAL A 169 -3.17 10.78 9.87
C VAL A 169 -3.72 12.17 9.62
N ARG A 170 -3.27 13.14 10.42
CA ARG A 170 -3.57 14.54 10.15
C ARG A 170 -2.57 15.04 9.11
N GLU A 171 -3.10 15.77 8.13
CA GLU A 171 -2.34 16.48 7.11
C GLU A 171 -1.44 15.54 6.28
N GLU A 172 -0.25 16.00 5.88
CA GLU A 172 0.69 15.22 5.10
C GLU A 172 1.35 14.16 5.99
N ALA A 173 1.34 12.90 5.53
CA ALA A 173 2.02 11.79 6.18
C ALA A 173 3.07 11.19 5.25
N SER A 174 4.19 10.76 5.82
CA SER A 174 5.30 10.17 5.09
C SER A 174 5.95 9.05 5.91
N ALA A 175 6.40 7.99 5.25
CA ALA A 175 7.02 6.84 5.90
C ALA A 175 8.50 6.74 5.53
N SER A 176 9.32 6.31 6.50
CA SER A 176 10.74 6.03 6.26
C SER A 176 10.92 4.96 5.18
N PRO A 177 12.07 4.94 4.45
CA PRO A 177 12.28 3.98 3.37
C PRO A 177 12.20 2.50 3.81
N ASP A 178 12.51 2.22 5.07
CA ASP A 178 12.41 0.89 5.67
C ASP A 178 11.03 0.60 6.30
N GLY A 179 10.10 1.56 6.22
CA GLY A 179 8.71 1.48 6.67
C GLY A 179 8.53 1.38 8.18
N ARG A 180 9.55 1.71 8.98
CA ARG A 180 9.54 1.60 10.44
C ARG A 180 9.14 2.88 11.15
N VAL A 181 9.25 4.03 10.49
CA VAL A 181 8.89 5.32 11.08
C VAL A 181 7.82 5.96 10.22
N LEU A 182 6.71 6.35 10.85
CA LEU A 182 5.65 7.14 10.24
C LEU A 182 5.74 8.56 10.79
N ALA A 183 5.92 9.54 9.90
CA ALA A 183 5.85 10.96 10.21
C ALA A 183 4.49 11.52 9.79
N SER A 184 3.78 12.17 10.71
CA SER A 184 2.46 12.78 10.43
C SER A 184 2.13 13.91 11.42
N GLY A 185 1.10 14.70 11.11
CA GLY A 185 0.52 15.65 12.06
C GLY A 185 -0.04 14.97 13.32
N PHE A 186 -0.09 15.66 14.48
CA PHE A 186 -0.55 15.08 15.75
C PHE A 186 -1.58 15.92 16.53
N ASP A 187 -2.75 15.34 16.82
CA ASP A 187 -3.90 16.05 17.41
C ASP A 187 -3.70 16.55 18.86
N ARG A 188 -2.77 15.96 19.64
CA ARG A 188 -2.63 16.33 21.07
C ARG A 188 -1.59 17.40 21.37
N ALA A 189 -0.81 17.83 20.39
CA ALA A 189 0.07 18.96 20.59
C ALA A 189 -0.68 20.23 20.17
N ASP A 190 -0.72 21.19 21.11
CA ASP A 190 -1.43 22.45 21.05
C ASP A 190 -1.73 22.93 19.61
N LEU A 191 -3.02 23.01 19.25
CA LEU A 191 -3.51 23.47 17.95
C LEU A 191 -2.90 24.82 17.55
N THR A 192 -2.39 25.58 18.53
CA THR A 192 -1.75 26.86 18.29
C THR A 192 -0.30 26.75 17.86
N GLN A 193 0.42 25.62 17.96
CA GLN A 193 1.87 25.55 17.72
C GLN A 193 2.28 24.70 16.51
N GLY A 194 1.38 23.85 16.00
CA GLY A 194 1.70 22.85 14.98
C GLY A 194 2.47 21.67 15.59
N SER A 195 2.26 20.48 15.04
CA SER A 195 2.75 19.25 15.67
C SER A 195 3.14 18.18 14.66
N LEU A 196 4.41 17.78 14.69
CA LEU A 196 4.91 16.64 13.95
C LEU A 196 5.14 15.50 14.93
N ALA A 197 4.46 14.38 14.73
CA ALA A 197 4.72 13.14 15.44
C ALA A 197 5.52 12.17 14.56
N LEU A 198 6.46 11.47 15.18
CA LEU A 198 7.13 10.31 14.58
C LEU A 198 6.72 9.07 15.36
N ALA A 199 5.98 8.17 14.73
CA ALA A 199 5.52 6.92 15.32
C ALA A 199 6.41 5.74 14.91
N ASP A 200 6.71 4.86 15.87
CA ASP A 200 7.39 3.58 15.62
C ASP A 200 6.37 2.57 15.10
N TRP A 201 6.63 2.04 13.90
CA TRP A 201 5.73 1.18 13.16
C TRP A 201 6.26 -0.26 13.11
N PRO A 202 5.42 -1.29 13.33
CA PRO A 202 3.95 -1.27 13.50
C PRO A 202 3.49 -1.19 14.96
N HIS A 203 4.34 -0.74 15.90
CA HIS A 203 3.95 -0.65 17.31
C HIS A 203 2.96 0.48 17.59
N ILE A 204 2.84 1.44 16.67
CA ILE A 204 1.95 2.62 16.74
C ILE A 204 2.11 3.32 18.10
N ARG A 205 3.37 3.49 18.51
CA ARG A 205 3.71 4.33 19.64
C ARG A 205 4.37 5.57 19.09
N ASP A 206 3.80 6.74 19.38
CA ASP A 206 4.47 8.00 19.10
C ASP A 206 5.82 7.96 19.83
N VAL A 207 6.92 7.95 19.09
CA VAL A 207 8.25 7.92 19.67
C VAL A 207 8.57 9.31 20.20
N VAL A 208 8.22 10.33 19.40
CA VAL A 208 8.57 11.71 19.65
C VAL A 208 7.57 12.67 19.01
N ILE A 209 7.45 13.86 19.61
CA ILE A 209 6.68 14.97 19.05
C ILE A 209 7.59 16.19 18.97
N PHE A 210 7.48 16.92 17.85
CA PHE A 210 8.06 18.25 17.68
C PHE A 210 6.95 19.30 17.64
N PRO A 211 7.14 20.47 18.29
CA PRO A 211 6.18 21.57 18.28
C PRO A 211 6.26 22.34 16.96
N ALA A 212 6.24 21.66 15.83
CA ALA A 212 6.23 22.30 14.52
C ALA A 212 5.44 21.41 13.56
N HIS A 213 4.58 22.02 12.76
CA HIS A 213 3.87 21.32 11.69
C HIS A 213 4.77 21.29 10.45
N CYS A 214 4.85 20.15 9.76
CA CYS A 214 5.74 19.98 8.62
C CYS A 214 5.04 19.37 7.40
N THR A 215 5.46 19.81 6.21
CA THR A 215 5.01 19.33 4.89
C THR A 215 6.20 19.12 3.96
N GLY A 216 5.97 18.48 2.83
CA GLY A 216 7.00 18.18 1.84
C GLY A 216 8.11 17.31 2.42
N MET A 217 7.74 16.25 3.15
CA MET A 217 8.68 15.40 3.86
C MET A 217 9.46 14.49 2.90
N VAL A 218 10.77 14.70 2.79
CA VAL A 218 11.66 13.93 1.90
C VAL A 218 12.69 13.16 2.73
N TRP A 219 12.53 11.83 2.76
CA TRP A 219 13.45 10.93 3.46
C TRP A 219 14.76 10.71 2.71
N GLN A 220 15.88 10.83 3.42
CA GLN A 220 17.20 10.50 2.93
C GLN A 220 17.59 9.06 3.31
N ASP A 221 17.24 8.66 4.54
CA ASP A 221 17.43 7.30 5.06
C ASP A 221 16.36 6.95 6.11
N ALA A 222 16.51 5.85 6.85
CA ALA A 222 15.53 5.40 7.84
C ALA A 222 15.39 6.33 9.08
N THR A 223 16.32 7.26 9.24
CA THR A 223 16.50 8.08 10.43
C THR A 223 16.73 9.56 10.12
N HIS A 224 16.69 9.97 8.85
CA HIS A 224 16.91 11.34 8.42
C HIS A 224 15.95 11.73 7.29
N PHE A 225 15.33 12.90 7.42
CA PHE A 225 14.50 13.52 6.40
C PHE A 225 14.56 15.03 6.48
N THR A 226 14.13 15.68 5.40
CA THR A 226 13.98 17.14 5.33
C THR A 226 12.51 17.49 5.15
N ALA A 227 12.11 18.65 5.64
CA ALA A 227 10.74 19.13 5.48
C ALA A 227 10.70 20.66 5.48
N THR A 228 9.57 21.21 5.02
CA THR A 228 9.20 22.61 5.27
C THR A 228 8.26 22.64 6.44
N CYS A 229 8.59 23.39 7.47
CA CYS A 229 7.85 23.43 8.72
C CYS A 229 7.42 24.83 9.09
N TRP A 230 6.43 24.93 9.96
CA TRP A 230 6.07 26.15 10.65
C TRP A 230 5.89 25.91 12.14
N HIS A 231 6.20 26.95 12.93
CA HIS A 231 6.04 26.97 14.37
C HIS A 231 5.48 28.32 14.80
N ASN A 232 4.56 28.31 15.77
CA ASN A 232 4.04 29.51 16.41
C ASN A 232 4.61 29.61 17.83
N GLU A 233 5.15 30.78 18.19
CA GLU A 233 5.70 31.01 19.53
C GLU A 233 4.65 31.39 20.59
N GLY A 234 3.37 31.30 20.27
CA GLY A 234 2.27 31.54 21.20
C GLY A 234 1.05 32.18 20.53
N PRO A 235 -0.08 32.27 21.27
CA PRO A 235 -1.26 32.95 20.79
C PRO A 235 -0.96 34.44 20.59
N ASN A 236 -1.29 34.98 19.42
CA ASN A 236 -1.27 36.42 19.25
C ASN A 236 -2.37 37.03 20.14
N SER A 237 -1.95 37.74 21.18
CA SER A 237 -2.84 38.39 22.15
C SER A 237 -3.72 39.48 21.55
N SER A 238 -3.38 39.99 20.36
CA SER A 238 -4.09 41.05 19.65
C SER A 238 -5.05 40.54 18.58
N ASN A 239 -4.78 39.38 18.00
CA ASN A 239 -5.70 38.71 17.08
C ASN A 239 -5.47 37.18 17.13
N PRO A 240 -6.37 36.39 17.75
CA PRO A 240 -6.22 34.94 17.84
C PRO A 240 -6.25 34.23 16.47
N TYR A 241 -6.60 34.95 15.39
CA TYR A 241 -6.55 34.45 14.01
C TYR A 241 -5.25 34.80 13.26
N ASP A 242 -4.36 35.59 13.87
CA ASP A 242 -3.12 36.08 13.25
C ASP A 242 -1.93 35.48 14.03
N SER A 243 -1.73 34.17 13.90
CA SER A 243 -0.59 33.50 14.51
C SER A 243 0.71 34.04 13.90
N PHE A 244 1.69 34.39 14.74
CA PHE A 244 3.07 34.65 14.29
C PHE A 244 3.73 33.33 13.92
N ALA A 245 3.28 32.73 12.83
CA ALA A 245 3.84 31.53 12.25
C ALA A 245 5.14 31.84 11.55
N TYR A 246 6.21 31.22 12.01
CA TYR A 246 7.50 31.27 11.35
C TYR A 246 7.68 30.02 10.52
N TYR A 247 7.92 30.21 9.22
CA TYR A 247 8.10 29.13 8.25
C TYR A 247 9.59 28.92 7.97
N PHE A 248 10.03 27.68 7.95
CA PHE A 248 11.44 27.33 7.79
C PHE A 248 11.62 25.97 7.11
N LYS A 249 12.75 25.77 6.43
CA LYS A 249 13.24 24.44 6.09
C LYS A 249 13.91 23.82 7.30
N ALA A 250 13.74 22.52 7.47
CA ALA A 250 14.32 21.77 8.58
C ALA A 250 14.97 20.47 8.11
N ASP A 251 16.07 20.13 8.78
CA ASP A 251 16.65 18.79 8.81
C ASP A 251 16.16 18.10 10.09
N ILE A 252 15.57 16.91 9.95
CA ILE A 252 15.05 16.12 11.06
C ILE A 252 15.76 14.76 11.04
N GLY A 253 16.37 14.40 12.16
CA GLY A 253 17.07 13.12 12.26
C GLY A 253 17.51 12.73 13.65
N LYS A 254 18.10 11.53 13.77
CA LYS A 254 18.69 11.07 15.03
C LYS A 254 20.10 11.64 15.21
N ASP A 255 20.40 12.17 16.38
CA ASP A 255 21.76 12.54 16.75
C ASP A 255 22.65 11.31 17.02
N GLY A 256 23.94 11.54 17.31
CA GLY A 256 24.90 10.47 17.62
C GLY A 256 24.56 9.63 18.86
N PHE A 257 23.57 10.05 19.66
CA PHE A 257 23.05 9.32 20.82
C PHE A 257 21.70 8.65 20.53
N GLY A 258 21.22 8.71 19.29
CA GLY A 258 19.97 8.10 18.85
C GLY A 258 18.71 8.93 19.18
N LYS A 259 18.83 10.18 19.63
CA LYS A 259 17.69 11.04 19.93
C LYS A 259 17.27 11.82 18.69
N TRP A 260 15.97 11.89 18.44
CA TRP A 260 15.44 12.71 17.36
C TRP A 260 15.62 14.21 17.65
N GLN A 261 16.08 14.94 16.64
CA GLN A 261 16.31 16.37 16.63
C GLN A 261 15.68 16.95 15.37
N MET A 262 15.21 18.18 15.46
CA MET A 262 14.82 19.01 14.33
C MET A 262 15.64 20.29 14.38
N GLN A 263 16.32 20.59 13.28
CA GLN A 263 17.12 21.80 13.13
C GLN A 263 16.61 22.59 11.93
N ALA A 264 16.15 23.82 12.18
CA ALA A 264 15.85 24.74 11.10
C ALA A 264 17.16 25.13 10.39
N THR A 265 17.13 25.12 9.06
CA THR A 265 18.29 25.41 8.21
C THR A 265 18.15 26.73 7.48
N GLN A 266 16.92 27.17 7.22
CA GLN A 266 16.64 28.40 6.48
C GLN A 266 15.21 28.89 6.75
N TRP A 267 15.04 30.18 7.02
CA TRP A 267 13.73 30.82 7.04
C TRP A 267 13.17 30.96 5.62
N VAL A 268 11.87 30.73 5.46
CA VAL A 268 11.18 30.88 4.18
C VAL A 268 9.91 31.71 4.32
N ASP A 269 9.49 32.31 3.21
CA ASP A 269 8.19 32.93 3.09
C ASP A 269 7.06 31.87 3.03
N ARG A 270 5.91 32.15 3.65
CA ARG A 270 4.79 31.19 3.76
C ARG A 270 4.27 30.77 2.39
N ASP A 271 4.04 31.76 1.51
CA ASP A 271 3.25 31.56 0.30
C ASP A 271 4.16 31.18 -0.87
N SER A 272 5.37 31.77 -0.94
CA SER A 272 6.31 31.52 -2.03
C SER A 272 7.37 30.46 -1.74
N LEU A 273 7.55 30.07 -0.47
CA LEU A 273 8.62 29.19 0.01
C LEU A 273 10.04 29.67 -0.34
N THR A 274 10.18 30.94 -0.72
CA THR A 274 11.47 31.54 -1.05
C THR A 274 12.25 31.89 0.22
N PRO A 275 13.60 31.85 0.19
CA PRO A 275 14.42 32.23 1.34
C PRO A 275 14.09 33.62 1.86
N ARG A 276 13.92 33.74 3.17
CA ARG A 276 13.66 35.01 3.86
C ARG A 276 14.76 35.29 4.87
N ASN A 277 15.25 36.52 4.92
CA ASN A 277 16.13 36.93 6.02
C ASN A 277 15.27 37.41 7.19
N LEU A 278 15.42 36.75 8.34
CA LEU A 278 14.81 37.16 9.60
C LEU A 278 15.93 37.41 10.61
N ASN A 279 15.84 38.52 11.36
CA ASN A 279 16.74 38.80 12.47
C ASN A 279 16.34 37.96 13.70
N LYS A 280 16.36 36.64 13.53
CA LYS A 280 15.93 35.64 14.51
C LYS A 280 16.78 34.39 14.37
N PRO A 281 17.29 33.83 15.50
CA PRO A 281 18.01 32.56 15.47
C PRO A 281 17.14 31.44 14.90
N LEU A 282 17.74 30.57 14.07
CA LEU A 282 17.07 29.38 13.56
C LEU A 282 16.64 28.46 14.71
N TYR A 283 15.44 27.90 14.61
CA TYR A 283 14.95 26.96 15.61
C TYR A 283 15.77 25.69 15.70
N ARG A 284 15.86 25.17 16.93
CA ARG A 284 16.36 23.85 17.22
C ARG A 284 15.45 23.21 18.24
N PHE A 285 14.84 22.10 17.88
CA PHE A 285 13.98 21.32 18.75
C PHE A 285 14.65 19.97 19.03
N THR A 286 14.76 19.63 20.29
CA THR A 286 14.99 18.25 20.70
C THR A 286 13.64 17.64 20.98
N ALA A 287 13.40 16.46 20.42
CA ALA A 287 12.16 15.73 20.63
C ALA A 287 11.86 15.53 22.12
N ALA A 288 10.62 15.82 22.51
CA ALA A 288 10.07 15.35 23.78
C ALA A 288 9.41 13.98 23.56
N PRO A 289 9.45 13.07 24.55
CA PRO A 289 8.57 11.90 24.53
C PRO A 289 7.11 12.38 24.47
N PRO A 290 6.19 11.60 23.87
CA PRO A 290 4.79 11.98 23.87
C PRO A 290 4.29 12.16 25.32
N PRO A 291 3.35 13.09 25.57
CA PRO A 291 2.71 13.17 26.88
C PRO A 291 2.07 11.82 27.23
N GLU A 292 2.08 11.45 28.51
CA GLU A 292 1.43 10.22 28.95
C GLU A 292 -0.02 10.19 28.45
N PRO A 293 -0.52 9.02 27.98
CA PRO A 293 -1.88 8.93 27.49
C PRO A 293 -2.85 9.30 28.61
N HIS A 294 -3.53 10.44 28.45
CA HIS A 294 -4.69 10.78 29.27
C HIS A 294 -5.84 9.87 28.82
N PHE A 295 -6.04 8.78 29.55
CA PHE A 295 -7.27 8.00 29.42
C PHE A 295 -8.31 8.69 30.29
N ASP A 296 -9.20 9.48 29.66
CA ASP A 296 -10.42 9.92 30.34
C ASP A 296 -11.22 8.68 30.70
N LYS A 297 -11.22 8.34 32.00
CA LYS A 297 -12.01 7.24 32.56
C LYS A 297 -13.49 7.62 32.67
N SER A 298 -14.07 8.23 31.64
CA SER A 298 -15.48 8.60 31.63
C SER A 298 -16.11 8.35 30.27
N THR A 299 -16.46 7.08 30.03
CA THR A 299 -17.73 6.63 29.43
C THR A 299 -17.87 5.13 29.66
#